data_AF-A0A6A3I1H5-F1
#
_entry.id   AF-A0A6A3I1H5-F1
#
_cell.length_a   1.000
_cell.length_b   1.000
_cell.length_c   1.000
_cell.angle_alpha   90.00
_cell.angle_beta   90.00
_cell.angle_gamma   90.00
#
_symmetry.space_group_name_H-M   'P 1'
#
loop_
_entity.id
_entity.type
_entity.pdbx_description
1 polymer ?
#
loop_
_entity_poly.entity_id
_entity_poly.type
_entity_poly.pdbx_seq_one_letter_code
_entity_poly.pdbx_strand_id
1 'polypeptide(L)'
;MDQVVQEVHEMYAQTVLTKRKRYVHSKVTSTQGRQLLRDLRIKVDTVRTVPFPVGMGGPVGGFGWESVMDGNGEEIVLTEAQQKERYRHYVEHNIGAVLEEKRLCVVGVENDQNVLTVDVPGHDIELSGRTDLLVLSDIIQDNPNDLQYLPDVKMLIEVKKKVVPSCDFQALSELIALDLIADDDPVVALLTDLNGSWLFFWVSENKNDSVRILKATIKNPGEAFERMKLKKALPSIGEGGESGGIRESIERYYDIASCLGPDLDMARAVARQVTRSIPTLSYFS
;
A
#
# COMPACT_ATOMS: atom_id res chain seq x y z
N MET A 1 23.99 26.10 27.55
CA MET A 1 23.05 26.58 26.52
C MET A 1 23.67 26.39 25.14
N ASP A 2 24.91 26.82 24.94
CA ASP A 2 25.63 26.72 23.65
C ASP A 2 25.83 25.29 23.11
N GLN A 3 26.08 24.31 23.99
CA GLN A 3 26.27 22.91 23.58
C GLN A 3 24.99 22.27 23.03
N VAL A 4 23.84 22.64 23.59
CA VAL A 4 22.52 22.17 23.15
C VAL A 4 22.13 22.81 21.81
N VAL A 5 22.46 24.09 21.63
CA VAL A 5 22.22 24.80 20.36
C VAL A 5 23.08 24.19 19.23
N GLN A 6 24.31 23.80 19.55
CA GLN A 6 25.22 23.19 18.60
C GLN A 6 24.78 21.76 18.21
N GLU A 7 24.34 20.94 19.16
CA GLU A 7 23.74 19.62 18.88
C GLU A 7 22.46 19.74 18.04
N VAL A 8 21.61 20.73 18.31
CA VAL A 8 20.40 20.99 17.51
C VAL A 8 20.75 21.43 16.09
N HIS A 9 21.80 22.24 15.90
CA HIS A 9 22.27 22.62 14.58
C HIS A 9 22.94 21.47 13.82
N GLU A 10 23.69 20.60 14.49
CA GLU A 10 24.28 19.41 13.85
C GLU A 10 23.23 18.37 13.50
N MET A 11 22.21 18.16 14.36
CA MET A 11 21.03 17.37 14.03
C MET A 11 20.30 17.96 12.83
N TYR A 12 19.97 19.26 12.87
CA TYR A 12 19.29 19.94 11.76
C TYR A 12 20.09 19.86 10.47
N ALA A 13 21.41 20.04 10.53
CA ALA A 13 22.29 19.90 9.37
C ALA A 13 22.33 18.45 8.85
N GLN A 14 22.38 17.43 9.71
CA GLN A 14 22.28 16.04 9.28
C GLN A 14 20.92 15.71 8.66
N THR A 15 19.82 16.25 9.20
CA THR A 15 18.47 16.09 8.64
C THR A 15 18.32 16.80 7.29
N VAL A 16 18.96 17.97 7.12
CA VAL A 16 18.94 18.74 5.87
C VAL A 16 19.89 18.16 4.81
N LEU A 17 20.93 17.44 5.21
CA LEU A 17 21.93 16.83 4.31
C LEU A 17 21.56 15.42 3.85
N THR A 18 20.64 14.72 4.51
CA THR A 18 20.10 13.47 3.97
C THR A 18 19.20 13.78 2.78
N LYS A 19 19.53 13.21 1.62
CA LYS A 19 18.72 13.35 0.41
C LYS A 19 17.43 12.53 0.60
N ARG A 20 16.28 13.20 0.45
CA ARG A 20 14.95 12.57 0.43
C ARG A 20 14.95 11.27 -0.34
N LYS A 21 14.55 10.18 0.32
CA LYS A 21 14.36 8.88 -0.31
C LYS A 21 13.04 8.90 -1.08
N ARG A 22 13.11 8.78 -2.40
CA ARG A 22 11.92 8.72 -3.26
C ARG A 22 11.68 7.29 -3.74
N TYR A 23 10.49 6.75 -3.47
CA TYR A 23 10.03 5.45 -3.96
C TYR A 23 8.94 5.67 -5.00
N VAL A 24 9.26 5.37 -6.27
CA VAL A 24 8.27 5.35 -7.35
C VAL A 24 7.63 3.98 -7.40
N HIS A 25 6.31 3.87 -7.17
CA HIS A 25 5.59 2.60 -6.97
C HIS A 25 5.95 1.52 -8.01
N SER A 26 5.80 1.85 -9.30
CA SER A 26 6.09 0.96 -10.43
C SER A 26 7.55 0.53 -10.56
N LYS A 27 8.47 1.16 -9.82
CA LYS A 27 9.91 0.89 -9.82
C LYS A 27 10.40 0.28 -8.51
N VAL A 28 9.51 0.03 -7.53
CA VAL A 28 9.91 -0.54 -6.25
C VAL A 28 10.36 -1.99 -6.43
N THR A 29 11.67 -2.20 -6.33
CA THR A 29 12.26 -3.56 -6.29
C THR A 29 12.03 -4.24 -4.95
N SER A 30 12.22 -5.56 -4.87
CA SER A 30 12.11 -6.27 -3.58
C SER A 30 13.10 -5.77 -2.52
N THR A 31 14.27 -5.28 -2.92
CA THR A 31 15.24 -4.70 -1.98
C THR A 31 14.76 -3.35 -1.45
N GLN A 32 14.26 -2.47 -2.33
CA GLN A 32 13.69 -1.19 -1.93
C GLN A 32 12.44 -1.37 -1.07
N GLY A 33 11.55 -2.29 -1.44
CA GLY A 33 10.34 -2.57 -0.67
C GLY A 33 10.63 -3.11 0.72
N ARG A 34 11.58 -4.04 0.87
CA ARG A 34 12.04 -4.49 2.20
C ARG A 34 12.63 -3.36 3.03
N GLN A 35 13.38 -2.46 2.39
CA GLN A 35 13.94 -1.29 3.07
C GLN A 35 12.83 -0.34 3.52
N LEU A 36 11.85 -0.06 2.67
CA LEU A 36 10.69 0.78 2.99
C LEU A 36 9.93 0.23 4.19
N LEU A 37 9.55 -1.06 4.17
CA LEU A 37 8.84 -1.69 5.29
C LEU A 37 9.65 -1.64 6.59
N ARG A 38 10.98 -1.81 6.52
CA ARG A 38 11.86 -1.70 7.68
C ARG A 38 11.91 -0.27 8.22
N ASP A 39 12.10 0.71 7.34
CA ASP A 39 12.18 2.13 7.70
C ASP A 39 10.89 2.60 8.40
N LEU A 40 9.74 2.05 7.97
CA LEU A 40 8.42 2.33 8.54
C LEU A 40 7.98 1.37 9.65
N ARG A 41 8.83 0.40 10.04
CA ARG A 41 8.54 -0.64 11.05
C ARG A 41 7.26 -1.45 10.76
N ILE A 42 6.93 -1.62 9.49
CA ILE A 42 5.78 -2.37 9.02
C ILE A 42 6.13 -3.86 8.96
N LYS A 43 5.25 -4.70 9.49
CA LYS A 43 5.29 -6.16 9.32
C LYS A 43 4.15 -6.59 8.40
N VAL A 44 4.43 -7.56 7.54
CA VAL A 44 3.41 -8.16 6.67
C VAL A 44 3.13 -9.57 7.14
N ASP A 45 1.90 -9.84 7.57
CA ASP A 45 1.45 -11.15 8.05
C ASP A 45 0.51 -11.80 7.03
N THR A 46 0.78 -13.06 6.70
CA THR A 46 -0.13 -13.82 5.82
C THR A 46 -1.24 -14.46 6.65
N VAL A 47 -2.49 -14.23 6.26
CA VAL A 47 -3.67 -14.77 6.92
C VAL A 47 -4.42 -15.73 6.01
N ARG A 48 -5.09 -16.72 6.61
CA ARG A 48 -5.95 -17.64 5.86
C ARG A 48 -7.25 -16.94 5.48
N THR A 49 -7.68 -17.16 4.25
CA THR A 49 -9.05 -16.84 3.85
C THR A 49 -9.99 -17.90 4.42
N VAL A 50 -11.15 -17.47 4.92
CA VAL A 50 -12.24 -18.42 5.22
C VAL A 50 -12.82 -18.82 3.88
N PRO A 51 -12.88 -20.13 3.55
CA PRO A 51 -13.48 -20.58 2.30
C PRO A 51 -14.93 -20.10 2.21
N PHE A 52 -15.33 -19.62 1.04
CA PHE A 52 -16.74 -19.36 0.78
C PHE A 52 -17.48 -20.70 0.69
N PRO A 53 -18.73 -20.78 1.18
CA PRO A 53 -19.55 -21.96 0.99
C PRO A 53 -19.62 -22.34 -0.48
N VAL A 54 -19.57 -23.63 -0.78
CA VAL A 54 -19.64 -24.14 -2.16
C VAL A 54 -20.93 -23.63 -2.81
N GLY A 55 -20.81 -22.92 -3.94
CA GLY A 55 -21.93 -22.29 -4.64
C GLY A 55 -22.23 -20.85 -4.23
N MET A 56 -21.49 -20.29 -3.26
CA MET A 56 -21.50 -18.85 -2.98
C MET A 56 -20.46 -18.17 -3.88
N GLY A 57 -20.90 -17.17 -4.65
CA GLY A 57 -20.17 -16.65 -5.81
C GLY A 57 -20.66 -17.34 -7.07
N GLY A 58 -21.36 -16.58 -7.93
CA GLY A 58 -21.78 -17.08 -9.24
C GLY A 58 -20.59 -17.56 -10.07
N PRO A 59 -20.81 -18.28 -11.18
CA PRO A 59 -19.73 -18.71 -12.06
C PRO A 59 -19.11 -17.51 -12.77
N VAL A 60 -18.20 -16.81 -12.09
CA VAL A 60 -17.39 -15.74 -12.68
C VAL A 60 -16.18 -16.40 -13.34
N GLY A 61 -16.17 -16.38 -14.67
CA GLY A 61 -15.01 -16.80 -15.46
C GLY A 61 -13.84 -15.82 -15.28
N GLY A 62 -12.61 -16.30 -15.40
CA GLY A 62 -11.42 -15.44 -15.37
C GLY A 62 -11.38 -14.44 -16.52
N PHE A 63 -10.59 -13.38 -16.37
CA PHE A 63 -10.48 -12.34 -17.38
C PHE A 63 -9.75 -12.82 -18.65
N GLY A 64 -10.40 -12.67 -19.79
CA GLY A 64 -9.83 -12.93 -21.12
C GLY A 64 -8.92 -11.79 -21.57
N TRP A 65 -7.61 -11.98 -21.45
CA TRP A 65 -6.61 -11.10 -22.04
C TRP A 65 -6.70 -11.19 -23.57
N GLU A 66 -7.25 -10.16 -24.23
CA GLU A 66 -7.46 -10.19 -25.69
C GLU A 66 -6.30 -9.57 -26.47
N SER A 67 -6.17 -10.09 -27.68
CA SER A 67 -5.53 -9.49 -28.83
C SER A 67 -6.58 -9.38 -29.95
N VAL A 68 -6.44 -8.37 -30.80
CA VAL A 68 -7.30 -8.19 -31.98
C VAL A 68 -6.55 -8.64 -33.21
N MET A 69 -7.23 -9.36 -34.11
CA MET A 69 -6.63 -9.71 -35.41
C MET A 69 -6.77 -8.51 -36.35
N ASP A 70 -5.69 -8.11 -37.00
CA ASP A 70 -5.72 -7.10 -38.04
C ASP A 70 -6.40 -7.63 -39.32
N GLY A 71 -6.63 -6.74 -40.30
CA GLY A 71 -7.23 -7.12 -41.59
C GLY A 71 -6.40 -8.12 -42.42
N ASN A 72 -5.16 -8.40 -42.01
CA ASN A 72 -4.24 -9.36 -42.61
C ASN A 72 -4.15 -10.67 -41.80
N GLY A 73 -4.85 -10.77 -40.67
CA GLY A 73 -4.80 -11.93 -39.78
C GLY A 73 -3.62 -11.94 -38.81
N GLU A 74 -2.94 -10.82 -38.59
CA GLU A 74 -1.90 -10.66 -37.57
C GLU A 74 -2.51 -10.31 -36.21
N GLU A 75 -1.98 -10.91 -35.16
CA GLU A 75 -2.39 -10.68 -33.78
C GLU A 75 -1.84 -9.33 -33.26
N ILE A 76 -2.68 -8.31 -33.20
CA ILE A 76 -2.39 -7.03 -32.55
C ILE A 76 -2.68 -7.17 -31.05
N VAL A 77 -1.61 -7.10 -30.27
CA VAL A 77 -1.70 -6.98 -28.81
C VAL A 77 -2.30 -5.62 -28.47
N LEU A 78 -3.44 -5.61 -27.76
CA LEU A 78 -4.06 -4.38 -27.26
C LEU A 78 -3.08 -3.56 -26.40
N THR A 79 -3.16 -2.24 -26.48
CA THR A 79 -2.38 -1.33 -25.64
C THR A 79 -2.76 -1.48 -24.17
N GLU A 80 -1.90 -1.03 -23.26
CA GLU A 80 -2.19 -1.03 -21.83
C GLU A 80 -3.47 -0.29 -21.48
N ALA A 81 -3.70 0.88 -22.09
CA ALA A 81 -4.92 1.66 -21.91
C ALA A 81 -6.18 0.92 -22.42
N GLN A 82 -6.09 0.24 -23.57
CA GLN A 82 -7.19 -0.58 -24.09
C GLN A 82 -7.50 -1.77 -23.18
N GLN A 83 -6.47 -2.43 -22.65
CA GLN A 83 -6.67 -3.52 -21.69
C GLN A 83 -7.24 -3.01 -20.37
N LYS A 84 -6.82 -1.82 -19.92
CA LYS A 84 -7.31 -1.16 -18.72
C LYS A 84 -8.80 -0.94 -18.76
N GLU A 85 -9.31 -0.43 -19.87
CA GLU A 85 -10.74 -0.23 -20.03
C GLU A 85 -11.52 -1.55 -19.99
N ARG A 86 -10.99 -2.60 -20.64
CA ARG A 86 -11.62 -3.93 -20.62
C ARG A 86 -11.67 -4.53 -19.23
N TYR A 87 -10.57 -4.48 -18.47
CA TYR A 87 -10.58 -5.03 -17.11
C TYR A 87 -11.36 -4.15 -16.12
N ARG A 88 -11.43 -2.82 -16.33
CA ARG A 88 -12.29 -1.92 -15.56
C ARG A 88 -13.74 -2.38 -15.66
N HIS A 89 -14.23 -2.55 -16.89
CA HIS A 89 -15.57 -3.07 -17.14
C HIS A 89 -15.81 -4.46 -16.57
N TYR A 90 -14.82 -5.35 -16.64
CA TYR A 90 -14.91 -6.66 -16.01
C TYR A 90 -15.08 -6.55 -14.49
N VAL A 91 -14.35 -5.66 -13.81
CA VAL A 91 -14.53 -5.41 -12.37
C VAL A 91 -15.92 -4.83 -12.11
N GLU A 92 -16.29 -3.72 -12.78
CA GLU A 92 -17.58 -3.04 -12.64
C GLU A 92 -18.76 -4.00 -12.82
N HIS A 93 -18.71 -4.86 -13.85
CA HIS A 93 -19.76 -5.84 -14.12
C HIS A 93 -19.98 -6.79 -12.94
N ASN A 94 -18.90 -7.20 -12.28
CA ASN A 94 -18.96 -8.22 -11.23
C ASN A 94 -19.30 -7.67 -9.83
N ILE A 95 -19.09 -6.37 -9.58
CA ILE A 95 -19.39 -5.73 -8.28
C ILE A 95 -20.38 -4.56 -8.39
N GLY A 96 -20.97 -4.31 -9.56
CA GLY A 96 -21.77 -3.12 -9.88
C GLY A 96 -22.92 -2.85 -8.92
N ALA A 97 -23.65 -3.88 -8.49
CA ALA A 97 -24.75 -3.73 -7.53
C ALA A 97 -24.27 -3.15 -6.18
N VAL A 98 -23.07 -3.54 -5.73
CA VAL A 98 -22.49 -3.01 -4.48
C VAL A 98 -21.96 -1.61 -4.68
N LEU A 99 -21.39 -1.30 -5.86
CA LEU A 99 -20.97 0.05 -6.21
C LEU A 99 -22.15 1.02 -6.18
N GLU A 100 -23.28 0.65 -6.81
CA GLU A 100 -24.50 1.45 -6.82
C GLU A 100 -25.08 1.64 -5.42
N GLU A 101 -25.22 0.57 -4.63
CA GLU A 101 -25.71 0.65 -3.24
C GLU A 101 -24.85 1.60 -2.38
N LYS A 102 -23.53 1.58 -2.59
CA LYS A 102 -22.55 2.32 -1.80
C LYS A 102 -22.21 3.70 -2.35
N ARG A 103 -22.77 4.09 -3.51
CA ARG A 103 -22.39 5.32 -4.23
C ARG A 103 -20.90 5.38 -4.54
N LEU A 104 -20.37 4.27 -5.03
CA LEU A 104 -18.97 4.11 -5.44
C LEU A 104 -18.90 3.89 -6.95
N CYS A 105 -17.72 4.10 -7.52
CA CYS A 105 -17.41 3.74 -8.90
C CYS A 105 -16.00 3.16 -9.01
N VAL A 106 -15.69 2.58 -10.19
CA VAL A 106 -14.34 2.12 -10.52
C VAL A 106 -13.75 3.05 -11.56
N VAL A 107 -12.56 3.57 -11.31
CA VAL A 107 -11.87 4.46 -12.25
C VAL A 107 -10.51 3.92 -12.61
N GLY A 108 -10.21 3.91 -13.91
CA GLY A 108 -8.86 3.68 -14.41
C GLY A 108 -8.03 4.95 -14.25
N VAL A 109 -6.87 4.85 -13.60
CA VAL A 109 -5.99 6.01 -13.41
C VAL A 109 -5.08 6.19 -14.62
N GLU A 110 -5.05 7.40 -15.17
CA GLU A 110 -4.31 7.70 -16.39
C GLU A 110 -2.81 7.78 -16.20
N ASN A 111 -2.07 7.61 -17.30
CA ASN A 111 -0.62 7.43 -17.25
C ASN A 111 0.18 8.70 -16.90
N ASP A 112 -0.46 9.86 -16.89
CA ASP A 112 0.09 11.15 -16.50
C ASP A 112 -0.33 11.60 -15.10
N GLN A 113 -1.24 10.87 -14.45
CA GLN A 113 -1.72 11.16 -13.11
C GLN A 113 -0.89 10.40 -12.06
N ASN A 114 -0.45 11.11 -11.02
CA ASN A 114 0.29 10.53 -9.88
C ASN A 114 -0.47 10.75 -8.56
N VAL A 115 -1.71 10.27 -8.52
CA VAL A 115 -2.67 10.49 -7.42
C VAL A 115 -2.26 9.84 -6.09
N LEU A 116 -1.28 8.93 -6.08
CA LEU A 116 -0.73 8.30 -4.87
C LEU A 116 0.62 8.93 -4.47
N THR A 117 0.82 10.21 -4.75
CA THR A 117 2.02 10.92 -4.30
C THR A 117 1.79 11.52 -2.92
N VAL A 118 2.58 11.08 -1.93
CA VAL A 118 2.45 11.51 -0.54
C VAL A 118 3.79 11.48 0.19
N ASP A 119 3.95 12.42 1.11
CA ASP A 119 5.09 12.49 2.03
C ASP A 119 4.78 11.65 3.26
N VAL A 120 5.72 10.80 3.66
CA VAL A 120 5.52 9.99 4.86
C VAL A 120 5.75 10.86 6.11
N PRO A 121 4.76 11.03 6.99
CA PRO A 121 4.91 11.85 8.19
C PRO A 121 6.11 11.41 9.04
N GLY A 122 6.91 12.35 9.55
CA GLY A 122 8.07 12.03 10.39
C GLY A 122 9.24 11.32 9.68
N HIS A 123 9.19 11.12 8.37
CA HIS A 123 10.25 10.47 7.60
C HIS A 123 10.66 11.32 6.38
N ASP A 124 11.95 11.31 6.03
CA ASP A 124 12.46 11.90 4.79
C ASP A 124 12.23 10.95 3.59
N ILE A 125 10.97 10.54 3.42
CA ILE A 125 10.51 9.56 2.44
C ILE A 125 9.32 10.16 1.66
N GLU A 126 9.41 10.08 0.33
CA GLU A 126 8.29 10.33 -0.58
C GLU A 126 7.88 9.02 -1.25
N LEU A 127 6.59 8.75 -1.25
CA LEU A 127 5.97 7.75 -2.09
C LEU A 127 5.34 8.46 -3.29
N SER A 128 5.53 7.93 -4.50
CA SER A 128 5.05 8.60 -5.72
C SER A 128 4.60 7.62 -6.78
N GLY A 129 3.49 7.96 -7.42
CA GLY A 129 2.95 7.24 -8.57
C GLY A 129 1.44 7.13 -8.51
N ARG A 130 0.94 6.00 -9.00
CA ARG A 130 -0.48 5.67 -9.16
C ARG A 130 -0.65 4.15 -9.06
N THR A 131 -1.88 3.71 -9.23
CA THR A 131 -2.29 2.33 -9.42
C THR A 131 -3.01 2.19 -10.77
N ASP A 132 -3.47 0.99 -11.13
CA ASP A 132 -4.26 0.78 -12.33
C ASP A 132 -5.72 1.24 -12.19
N LEU A 133 -6.40 0.80 -11.12
CA LEU A 133 -7.77 1.21 -10.81
C LEU A 133 -7.94 1.66 -9.36
N LEU A 134 -8.91 2.53 -9.14
CA LEU A 134 -9.40 2.91 -7.83
C LEU A 134 -10.90 2.61 -7.70
N VAL A 135 -11.33 2.27 -6.49
CA VAL A 135 -12.74 2.23 -6.07
C VAL A 135 -12.95 3.34 -5.06
N LEU A 136 -13.77 4.33 -5.42
CA LEU A 136 -13.98 5.56 -4.66
C LEU A 136 -15.38 6.13 -4.91
N SER A 137 -15.72 7.23 -4.23
CA SER A 137 -17.02 7.91 -4.33
C SER A 137 -17.44 8.18 -5.78
N ASP A 138 -18.71 7.96 -6.12
CA ASP A 138 -19.25 8.25 -7.45
C ASP A 138 -19.28 9.75 -7.80
N ILE A 139 -19.03 10.64 -6.83
CA ILE A 139 -18.99 12.10 -7.01
C ILE A 139 -17.99 12.55 -8.09
N ILE A 140 -16.93 11.77 -8.31
CA ILE A 140 -15.93 12.06 -9.34
C ILE A 140 -16.45 11.87 -10.76
N GLN A 141 -17.60 11.22 -10.96
CA GLN A 141 -18.26 11.16 -12.27
C GLN A 141 -18.80 12.53 -12.68
N ASP A 142 -19.26 13.33 -11.71
CA ASP A 142 -19.71 14.70 -11.94
C ASP A 142 -18.52 15.66 -12.06
N ASN A 143 -17.46 15.44 -11.26
CA ASN A 143 -16.25 16.26 -11.23
C ASN A 143 -14.96 15.42 -11.35
N PRO A 144 -14.53 15.04 -12.57
CA PRO A 144 -13.35 14.18 -12.75
C PRO A 144 -12.03 14.76 -12.22
N ASN A 145 -11.92 16.08 -12.11
CA ASN A 145 -10.74 16.75 -11.55
C ASN A 145 -10.56 16.48 -10.05
N ASP A 146 -11.62 16.09 -9.35
CA ASP A 146 -11.56 15.81 -7.90
C ASP A 146 -10.90 14.46 -7.59
N LEU A 147 -10.55 13.66 -8.61
CA LEU A 147 -9.82 12.40 -8.45
C LEU A 147 -8.51 12.58 -7.65
N GLN A 148 -7.86 13.73 -7.74
CA GLN A 148 -6.63 14.02 -6.97
C GLN A 148 -6.83 14.04 -5.44
N TYR A 149 -8.08 14.19 -4.99
CA TYR A 149 -8.44 14.20 -3.58
C TYR A 149 -8.94 12.84 -3.08
N LEU A 150 -9.06 11.85 -3.97
CA LEU A 150 -9.48 10.47 -3.65
C LEU A 150 -10.73 10.40 -2.73
N PRO A 151 -11.84 11.08 -3.07
CA PRO A 151 -13.01 11.18 -2.18
C PRO A 151 -13.59 9.80 -1.83
N ASP A 152 -13.73 9.53 -0.54
CA ASP A 152 -14.20 8.26 0.03
C ASP A 152 -13.56 7.01 -0.62
N VAL A 153 -12.27 7.07 -0.96
CA VAL A 153 -11.57 5.93 -1.54
C VAL A 153 -11.61 4.73 -0.61
N LYS A 154 -11.92 3.56 -1.17
CA LYS A 154 -12.02 2.30 -0.42
C LYS A 154 -10.98 1.27 -0.83
N MET A 155 -10.53 1.34 -2.09
CA MET A 155 -9.67 0.31 -2.63
C MET A 155 -8.83 0.79 -3.81
N LEU A 156 -7.59 0.29 -3.89
CA LEU A 156 -6.79 0.30 -5.11
C LEU A 156 -6.70 -1.11 -5.69
N ILE A 157 -6.61 -1.19 -7.02
CA ILE A 157 -6.45 -2.45 -7.75
C ILE A 157 -5.29 -2.31 -8.72
N GLU A 158 -4.23 -3.06 -8.46
CA GLU A 158 -3.06 -3.19 -9.31
C GLU A 158 -3.17 -4.47 -10.14
N VAL A 159 -3.18 -4.34 -11.47
CA VAL A 159 -3.43 -5.46 -12.38
C VAL A 159 -2.15 -5.84 -13.10
N LYS A 160 -1.78 -7.13 -13.02
CA LYS A 160 -0.63 -7.68 -13.76
C LYS A 160 -1.12 -8.78 -14.69
N LYS A 161 -0.59 -8.86 -15.92
CA LYS A 161 -0.79 -10.04 -16.78
C LYS A 161 -0.41 -11.36 -16.09
N LYS A 162 0.58 -11.29 -15.20
CA LYS A 162 1.01 -12.38 -14.34
C LYS A 162 1.54 -11.82 -13.02
N VAL A 163 0.98 -12.25 -11.90
CA VAL A 163 1.49 -11.90 -10.58
C VAL A 163 2.72 -12.76 -10.25
N VAL A 164 3.83 -12.11 -9.96
CA VAL A 164 5.06 -12.76 -9.46
C VAL A 164 5.43 -12.16 -8.09
N PRO A 165 6.20 -12.87 -7.23
CA PRO A 165 6.45 -12.42 -5.85
C PRO A 165 7.06 -11.02 -5.71
N SER A 166 7.79 -10.54 -6.72
CA SER A 166 8.34 -9.18 -6.70
C SER A 166 7.28 -8.08 -6.84
N CYS A 167 6.10 -8.40 -7.39
CA CYS A 167 4.99 -7.46 -7.57
C CYS A 167 4.38 -7.01 -6.24
N ASP A 168 4.46 -7.82 -5.19
CA ASP A 168 3.89 -7.51 -3.87
C ASP A 168 4.39 -6.16 -3.33
N PHE A 169 5.65 -5.81 -3.55
CA PHE A 169 6.24 -4.58 -3.00
C PHE A 169 5.74 -3.32 -3.69
N GLN A 170 5.35 -3.39 -4.96
CA GLN A 170 4.66 -2.30 -5.63
C GLN A 170 3.30 -2.06 -4.94
N ALA A 171 2.46 -3.10 -4.86
CA ALA A 171 1.13 -3.00 -4.25
C ALA A 171 1.18 -2.59 -2.76
N LEU A 172 2.19 -3.06 -2.00
CA LEU A 172 2.40 -2.61 -0.62
C LEU A 172 2.76 -1.12 -0.55
N SER A 173 3.61 -0.63 -1.45
CA SER A 173 3.97 0.79 -1.46
C SER A 173 2.77 1.68 -1.84
N GLU A 174 1.91 1.20 -2.75
CA GLU A 174 0.66 1.87 -3.13
C GLU A 174 -0.35 1.87 -1.97
N LEU A 175 -0.48 0.75 -1.24
CA LEU A 175 -1.35 0.66 -0.05
C LEU A 175 -0.91 1.66 1.02
N ILE A 176 0.40 1.73 1.29
CA ILE A 176 0.94 2.66 2.30
C ILE A 176 0.63 4.10 1.89
N ALA A 177 0.82 4.45 0.62
CA ALA A 177 0.48 5.78 0.13
C ALA A 177 -1.01 6.07 0.28
N LEU A 178 -1.88 5.13 -0.11
CA LEU A 178 -3.32 5.29 -0.01
C LEU A 178 -3.80 5.46 1.44
N ASP A 179 -3.31 4.63 2.36
CA ASP A 179 -3.66 4.68 3.78
C ASP A 179 -3.24 6.01 4.44
N LEU A 180 -2.10 6.57 4.03
CA LEU A 180 -1.66 7.90 4.46
C LEU A 180 -2.54 9.03 3.90
N ILE A 181 -3.13 8.87 2.72
CA ILE A 181 -4.01 9.88 2.08
C ILE A 181 -5.45 9.76 2.61
N ALA A 182 -5.92 8.56 2.93
CA ALA A 182 -7.30 8.30 3.32
C ALA A 182 -7.67 8.75 4.74
N ASP A 183 -6.75 9.39 5.48
CA ASP A 183 -6.99 10.03 6.79
C ASP A 183 -7.90 9.20 7.72
N ASP A 184 -7.41 8.00 8.09
CA ASP A 184 -8.01 7.00 8.99
C ASP A 184 -9.19 6.18 8.45
N ASP A 185 -9.69 6.47 7.24
CA ASP A 185 -10.61 5.56 6.56
C ASP A 185 -9.87 4.27 6.17
N PRO A 186 -10.36 3.08 6.57
CA PRO A 186 -9.69 1.85 6.20
C PRO A 186 -9.67 1.69 4.67
N VAL A 187 -8.58 1.17 4.14
CA VAL A 187 -8.43 0.93 2.69
C VAL A 187 -7.85 -0.45 2.40
N VAL A 188 -8.12 -0.93 1.19
CA VAL A 188 -7.64 -2.24 0.71
C VAL A 188 -6.84 -2.06 -0.57
N ALA A 189 -5.74 -2.79 -0.68
CA ALA A 189 -5.04 -2.98 -1.95
C ALA A 189 -5.28 -4.38 -2.48
N LEU A 190 -5.62 -4.49 -3.77
CA LEU A 190 -5.69 -5.75 -4.49
C LEU A 190 -4.63 -5.79 -5.57
N LEU A 191 -3.75 -6.79 -5.50
CA LEU A 191 -2.86 -7.17 -6.58
C LEU A 191 -3.42 -8.41 -7.27
N THR A 192 -3.68 -8.34 -8.57
CA THR A 192 -4.33 -9.45 -9.27
C THR A 192 -3.92 -9.63 -10.73
N ASP A 193 -4.05 -10.87 -11.21
CA ASP A 193 -4.05 -11.19 -12.65
C ASP A 193 -5.45 -11.41 -13.22
N LEU A 194 -6.48 -11.12 -12.42
CA LEU A 194 -7.91 -11.31 -12.68
C LEU A 194 -8.30 -12.76 -13.02
N ASN A 195 -7.40 -13.70 -12.70
CA ASN A 195 -7.51 -15.10 -13.00
C ASN A 195 -7.20 -15.92 -11.74
N GLY A 196 -5.97 -16.40 -11.59
CA GLY A 196 -5.56 -17.33 -10.53
C GLY A 196 -4.92 -16.67 -9.31
N SER A 197 -4.67 -15.35 -9.35
CA SER A 197 -3.96 -14.62 -8.32
C SER A 197 -4.75 -13.41 -7.86
N TRP A 198 -5.26 -13.44 -6.63
CA TRP A 198 -5.97 -12.32 -6.02
C TRP A 198 -5.41 -12.09 -4.62
N LEU A 199 -4.50 -11.12 -4.50
CA LEU A 199 -3.80 -10.82 -3.26
C LEU A 199 -4.40 -9.56 -2.65
N PHE A 200 -5.11 -9.72 -1.54
CA PHE A 200 -5.69 -8.61 -0.78
C PHE A 200 -4.73 -8.22 0.33
N PHE A 201 -4.50 -6.92 0.49
CA PHE A 201 -3.70 -6.32 1.53
C PHE A 201 -4.52 -5.25 2.25
N TRP A 202 -4.43 -5.20 3.58
CA TRP A 202 -5.04 -4.14 4.38
C TRP A 202 -4.24 -3.91 5.66
N VAL A 203 -4.31 -2.69 6.16
CA VAL A 203 -3.72 -2.33 7.45
C VAL A 203 -4.59 -2.89 8.57
N SER A 204 -3.96 -3.43 9.59
CA SER A 204 -4.62 -3.94 10.79
C SER A 204 -4.05 -3.27 12.03
N GLU A 205 -4.85 -3.26 13.09
CA GLU A 205 -4.52 -2.65 14.37
C GLU A 205 -3.11 -2.99 14.86
N ASN A 206 -2.45 -1.97 15.39
CA ASN A 206 -1.12 -2.08 15.96
C ASN A 206 -1.07 -3.10 17.09
N LYS A 207 -0.07 -3.97 17.02
CA LYS A 207 0.40 -4.72 18.20
C LYS A 207 1.86 -4.35 18.45
N ASN A 208 2.11 -3.77 19.63
CA ASN A 208 3.44 -3.42 20.13
C ASN A 208 4.22 -2.45 19.21
N ASP A 209 3.66 -1.26 18.93
CA ASP A 209 4.31 -0.18 18.17
C ASP A 209 4.82 -0.56 16.77
N SER A 210 4.25 -1.60 16.16
CA SER A 210 4.52 -1.99 14.78
C SER A 210 3.22 -2.11 14.00
N VAL A 211 3.14 -1.36 12.91
CA VAL A 211 2.08 -1.44 11.91
C VAL A 211 2.07 -2.84 11.32
N ARG A 212 0.87 -3.40 11.18
CA ARG A 212 0.65 -4.74 10.63
C ARG A 212 -0.16 -4.63 9.36
N ILE A 213 0.42 -5.01 8.23
CA ILE A 213 -0.33 -5.25 7.00
C ILE A 213 -0.67 -6.73 6.93
N LEU A 214 -1.96 -7.05 6.81
CA LEU A 214 -2.41 -8.41 6.57
C LEU A 214 -2.49 -8.68 5.07
N LYS A 215 -2.10 -9.89 4.68
CA LYS A 215 -2.15 -10.38 3.31
C LYS A 215 -3.02 -11.63 3.24
N ALA A 216 -4.01 -11.64 2.35
CA ALA A 216 -4.81 -12.81 2.02
C ALA A 216 -4.73 -13.14 0.53
N THR A 217 -4.78 -14.43 0.18
CA THR A 217 -4.73 -14.89 -1.21
C THR A 217 -5.95 -15.73 -1.55
N ILE A 218 -6.62 -15.36 -2.64
CA ILE A 218 -7.72 -16.09 -3.25
C ILE A 218 -7.30 -16.53 -4.65
N LYS A 219 -7.72 -17.73 -5.06
CA LYS A 219 -7.35 -18.32 -6.36
C LYS A 219 -8.52 -18.35 -7.36
N ASN A 220 -9.73 -18.16 -6.88
CA ASN A 220 -10.95 -18.24 -7.69
C ASN A 220 -11.53 -16.82 -7.88
N PRO A 221 -11.80 -16.37 -9.11
CA PRO A 221 -12.42 -15.06 -9.37
C PRO A 221 -13.76 -14.84 -8.68
N GLY A 222 -14.64 -15.86 -8.67
CA GLY A 222 -15.93 -15.79 -7.99
C GLY A 222 -15.77 -15.51 -6.50
N GLU A 223 -14.93 -16.26 -5.80
CA GLU A 223 -14.60 -16.03 -4.39
C GLU A 223 -13.98 -14.64 -4.15
N ALA A 224 -13.13 -14.17 -5.06
CA ALA A 224 -12.48 -12.87 -4.95
C ALA A 224 -13.50 -11.72 -5.10
N PHE A 225 -14.43 -11.82 -6.05
CA PHE A 225 -15.50 -10.84 -6.18
C PHE A 225 -16.51 -10.90 -5.03
N GLU A 226 -16.83 -12.09 -4.53
CA GLU A 226 -17.62 -12.18 -3.29
C GLU A 226 -16.89 -11.51 -2.12
N ARG A 227 -15.57 -11.67 -2.03
CA ARG A 227 -14.78 -10.93 -1.04
C ARG A 227 -14.95 -9.42 -1.22
N MET A 228 -14.85 -8.90 -2.44
CA MET A 228 -15.03 -7.46 -2.73
C MET A 228 -16.44 -6.96 -2.42
N LYS A 229 -17.48 -7.79 -2.62
CA LYS A 229 -18.88 -7.44 -2.32
C LYS A 229 -19.18 -7.36 -0.83
N LEU A 230 -18.49 -8.16 -0.01
CA LEU A 230 -18.75 -8.18 1.43
C LEU A 230 -18.41 -6.83 2.07
N LYS A 231 -19.31 -6.34 2.93
CA LYS A 231 -19.16 -5.09 3.73
C LYS A 231 -17.85 -4.97 4.54
N LYS A 232 -17.06 -6.05 4.64
CA LYS A 232 -15.74 -6.06 5.31
C LYS A 232 -14.56 -5.82 4.37
N ALA A 233 -14.75 -5.88 3.04
CA ALA A 233 -13.71 -5.55 2.06
C ALA A 233 -13.85 -4.13 1.52
N LEU A 234 -15.06 -3.57 1.56
CA LEU A 234 -15.33 -2.15 1.33
C LEU A 234 -15.77 -1.55 2.67
N PRO A 235 -14.86 -0.90 3.40
CA PRO A 235 -15.14 -0.39 4.74
C PRO A 235 -16.40 0.48 4.74
N SER A 236 -17.29 0.20 5.69
CA SER A 236 -18.53 0.94 5.88
C SER A 236 -18.26 2.27 6.57
N ILE A 237 -18.91 3.33 6.09
CA ILE A 237 -19.10 4.58 6.84
C ILE A 237 -19.73 4.22 8.18
N GLY A 238 -19.00 4.49 9.26
CA GLY A 238 -19.48 4.47 10.65
C GLY A 238 -19.82 3.09 11.23
N GLU A 239 -18.87 2.51 11.97
CA GLU A 239 -19.14 1.90 13.28
C GLU A 239 -17.79 1.74 14.01
N GLY A 240 -17.66 2.47 15.12
CA GLY A 240 -16.40 2.71 15.82
C GLY A 240 -15.70 1.45 16.31
N GLY A 241 -14.54 1.19 15.71
CA GLY A 241 -13.35 0.69 16.39
C GLY A 241 -12.23 1.67 16.06
N GLU A 242 -11.39 2.01 17.04
CA GLU A 242 -10.23 2.89 16.85
C GLU A 242 -9.27 2.26 15.82
N SER A 243 -9.51 2.57 14.55
CA SER A 243 -8.69 2.17 13.41
C SER A 243 -7.42 3.00 13.44
N GLY A 244 -6.37 2.46 14.06
CA GLY A 244 -5.07 3.10 14.03
C GLY A 244 -4.38 2.88 12.70
N GLY A 245 -4.60 3.80 11.74
CA GLY A 245 -3.94 3.82 10.44
C GLY A 245 -2.42 3.91 10.53
N ILE A 246 -1.73 3.73 9.40
CA ILE A 246 -0.27 3.86 9.31
C ILE A 246 0.19 5.23 9.82
N ARG A 247 -0.55 6.28 9.45
CA ARG A 247 -0.30 7.65 9.89
C ARG A 247 -0.26 7.76 11.41
N GLU A 248 -1.36 7.39 12.07
CA GLU A 248 -1.48 7.49 13.53
C GLU A 248 -0.45 6.60 14.25
N SER A 249 -0.05 5.49 13.63
CA SER A 249 1.00 4.59 14.15
C SER A 249 2.38 5.25 14.12
N ILE A 250 2.69 5.93 13.01
CA ILE A 250 3.95 6.66 12.82
C ILE A 250 4.01 7.85 13.78
N GLU A 251 2.94 8.63 13.84
CA GLU A 251 2.82 9.79 14.74
C GLU A 251 2.96 9.35 16.21
N ARG A 252 2.24 8.31 16.65
CA ARG A 252 2.39 7.75 18.01
C ARG A 252 3.81 7.28 18.32
N TYR A 253 4.47 6.63 17.37
CA TYR A 253 5.86 6.20 17.56
C TYR A 253 6.78 7.41 17.81
N TYR A 254 6.62 8.49 17.05
CA TYR A 254 7.43 9.70 17.23
C TYR A 254 7.04 10.49 18.47
N ASP A 255 5.77 10.50 18.87
CA ASP A 255 5.33 11.10 20.14
C ASP A 255 5.96 10.37 21.33
N ILE A 256 5.93 9.03 21.33
CA ILE A 256 6.60 8.21 22.34
C ILE A 256 8.12 8.46 22.32
N ALA A 257 8.74 8.43 21.13
CA ALA A 257 10.18 8.67 21.00
C ALA A 257 10.58 10.09 21.45
N SER A 258 9.74 11.10 21.20
CA SER A 258 9.98 12.49 21.60
C SER A 258 9.83 12.68 23.12
N CYS A 259 8.89 11.96 23.74
CA CYS A 259 8.63 12.00 25.18
C CYS A 259 9.68 11.22 25.99
N LEU A 260 10.21 10.11 25.45
CA LEU A 260 11.22 9.30 26.13
C LEU A 260 12.66 9.84 25.97
N GLY A 261 12.88 10.77 25.02
CA GLY A 261 14.21 11.25 24.67
C GLY A 261 15.09 10.14 24.05
N PRO A 262 16.35 10.43 23.66
CA PRO A 262 17.28 9.38 23.27
C PRO A 262 17.43 8.40 24.43
N ASP A 263 17.13 7.12 24.20
CA ASP A 263 17.27 6.08 25.21
C ASP A 263 18.75 5.93 25.59
N LEU A 264 19.16 6.70 26.61
CA LEU A 264 20.52 6.78 27.10
C LEU A 264 21.02 5.44 27.63
N ASP A 265 20.11 4.57 28.06
CA ASP A 265 20.45 3.25 28.58
C ASP A 265 20.66 2.25 27.43
N MET A 266 19.89 2.33 26.36
CA MET A 266 20.15 1.61 25.10
C MET A 266 21.42 2.13 24.42
N ALA A 267 21.64 3.45 24.37
CA ALA A 267 22.87 4.05 23.86
C ALA A 267 24.09 3.60 24.67
N ARG A 268 23.99 3.54 26.01
CA ARG A 268 25.04 2.98 26.88
C ARG A 268 25.22 1.47 26.66
N ALA A 269 24.14 0.71 26.47
CA ALA A 269 24.22 -0.72 26.24
C ALA A 269 24.92 -1.03 24.91
N VAL A 270 24.58 -0.31 23.85
CA VAL A 270 25.23 -0.40 22.53
C VAL A 270 26.69 0.06 22.63
N ALA A 271 26.97 1.19 23.30
CA ALA A 271 28.35 1.65 23.52
C ALA A 271 29.18 0.59 24.27
N ARG A 272 28.65 0.00 25.34
CA ARG A 272 29.31 -1.09 26.09
C ARG A 272 29.54 -2.32 25.23
N GLN A 273 28.60 -2.65 24.35
CA GLN A 273 28.75 -3.78 23.43
C GLN A 273 29.85 -3.51 22.39
N VAL A 274 29.90 -2.30 21.82
CA VAL A 274 30.97 -1.87 20.90
C VAL A 274 32.33 -1.85 21.61
N THR A 275 32.43 -1.28 22.82
CA THR A 275 33.68 -1.29 23.59
C THR A 275 34.20 -2.70 23.86
N ARG A 276 33.31 -3.65 24.17
CA ARG A 276 33.68 -5.07 24.38
C ARG A 276 34.06 -5.80 23.10
N SER A 277 33.71 -5.26 21.94
CA SER A 277 33.99 -5.83 20.62
C SER A 277 35.33 -5.33 20.04
N ILE A 278 35.94 -4.32 20.65
CA ILE A 278 37.26 -3.84 20.26
C ILE A 278 38.30 -4.81 20.86
N PRO A 279 39.10 -5.52 20.04
CA PRO A 279 40.15 -6.37 20.55
C PRO A 279 41.15 -5.52 21.33
N THR A 280 41.43 -5.90 22.59
CA THR A 280 42.58 -5.35 23.31
C THR A 280 43.84 -5.70 22.52
N LEU A 281 44.42 -4.69 21.86
CA LEU A 281 45.79 -4.76 21.36
C LEU A 281 46.72 -4.89 22.56
N SER A 282 47.01 -6.12 22.96
CA SER A 282 48.15 -6.43 23.81
C SER A 282 49.42 -6.19 22.97
N TYR A 283 49.99 -5.00 23.10
CA TYR A 283 51.35 -4.75 22.64
C TYR A 283 52.30 -5.56 23.54
N PHE A 284 53.00 -6.50 22.89
CA PHE A 284 54.29 -7.10 23.20
C PHE A 284 54.85 -7.03 24.63
N SER A 285 55.12 -8.21 25.19
CA SER A 285 56.40 -8.53 25.83
C SER A 285 56.80 -9.95 25.42
#